data_AF-A8SHB8-F1
#
_entry.id   AF-A8SHB8-F1
#
_cell.length_a   1.000
_cell.length_b   1.000
_cell.length_c   1.000
_cell.angle_alpha   90.00
_cell.angle_beta   90.00
_cell.angle_gamma   90.00
#
_symmetry.space_group_name_H-M   'P 1'
#
loop_
_entity.id
_entity.type
_entity.pdbx_description
1 polymer ?
#
loop_
_entity_poly.entity_id
_entity_poly.type
_entity_poly.pdbx_seq_one_letter_code
_entity_poly.pdbx_strand_id
1 'polypeptide(L)'
;MENRKRNVHLHVMVTPDELAAIHERMAEAGISNAGAYVRKMALNGYILHIDLTPVKELISLQRRCSNNLNQVAVHAHTYGVYPEEIDGLKRDYEKLWGEVSKVLRELSELVAK
;
A
#
# COMPACT_ATOMS: atom_id res chain seq x y z
N MET A 1 21.38 12.61 42.39
CA MET A 1 21.01 11.92 41.13
C MET A 1 20.48 10.50 41.37
N GLU A 2 20.37 10.04 42.62
CA GLU A 2 19.69 8.79 42.96
C GLU A 2 18.16 9.00 42.93
N ASN A 3 17.41 8.02 42.42
CA ASN A 3 15.94 7.97 42.29
C ASN A 3 15.29 8.72 41.11
N ARG A 4 15.86 8.68 39.91
CA ARG A 4 15.07 8.96 38.70
C ARG A 4 14.15 7.77 38.40
N LYS A 5 12.84 8.02 38.28
CA LYS A 5 11.83 7.04 37.82
C LYS A 5 12.17 6.42 36.44
N ARG A 6 12.95 7.13 35.62
CA ARG A 6 13.45 6.67 34.31
C ARG A 6 14.97 6.74 34.33
N ASN A 7 15.60 5.62 34.69
CA ASN A 7 17.04 5.47 34.91
C ASN A 7 17.74 4.66 33.80
N VAL A 8 17.00 4.05 32.87
CA VAL A 8 17.56 3.33 31.71
C VAL A 8 17.70 4.27 30.52
N HIS A 9 18.88 4.29 29.91
CA HIS A 9 19.16 5.06 28.70
C HIS A 9 18.83 4.24 27.45
N LEU A 10 18.02 4.82 26.56
CA LEU A 10 17.82 4.33 25.19
C LEU A 10 18.69 5.19 24.27
N HIS A 11 19.66 4.59 23.61
CA HIS A 11 20.57 5.27 22.69
C HIS A 11 20.24 4.89 21.25
N VAL A 12 20.06 5.89 20.39
CA VAL A 12 19.74 5.70 18.97
C VAL A 12 20.68 6.59 18.17
N MET A 13 21.45 5.98 17.27
CA MET A 13 22.30 6.70 16.33
C MET A 13 21.45 7.12 15.12
N VAL A 14 21.53 8.39 14.74
CA VAL A 14 20.82 8.95 13.59
C VAL A 14 21.75 9.85 12.80
N THR A 15 21.48 9.96 11.50
CA THR A 15 22.09 10.96 10.62
C THR A 15 21.51 12.36 10.91
N PRO A 16 22.18 13.44 10.43
CA PRO A 16 21.65 14.80 10.58
C PRO A 16 20.26 14.98 9.97
N ASP A 17 20.01 14.37 8.82
CA ASP A 17 18.73 14.46 8.10
C ASP A 17 17.61 13.75 8.85
N GLU A 18 17.90 12.56 9.39
CA GLU A 18 16.95 11.83 10.24
C GLU A 18 16.63 12.60 11.53
N LEU A 19 17.63 13.25 12.14
CA LEU A 19 17.42 14.07 13.34
C LEU A 19 16.53 15.28 13.03
N ALA A 20 16.74 15.94 11.89
CA ALA A 20 15.91 17.05 11.44
C ALA A 20 14.46 16.62 11.21
N ALA A 21 14.25 15.49 10.53
CA ALA A 21 12.91 14.93 10.32
C ALA A 21 12.20 14.54 11.63
N ILE A 22 12.95 13.99 12.60
CA ILE A 22 12.42 13.71 13.94
C ILE A 22 11.97 14.99 14.64
N HIS A 23 12.76 16.07 14.54
CA HIS A 23 12.40 17.37 15.12
C HIS A 23 11.17 18.01 14.49
N GLU A 24 11.00 17.88 13.18
CA GLU A 24 9.81 18.35 12.47
C GLU A 24 8.55 17.60 12.96
N ARG A 25 8.58 16.27 12.95
CA ARG A 25 7.46 15.45 13.46
C ARG A 25 7.19 15.67 14.95
N MET A 26 8.22 15.99 15.72
CA MET A 26 8.08 16.41 17.12
C MET A 26 7.28 17.71 17.25
N ALA A 27 7.56 18.70 16.40
CA ALA A 27 6.85 19.97 16.36
C ALA A 27 5.39 19.77 15.94
N GLU A 28 5.13 18.95 14.92
CA GLU A 28 3.76 18.57 14.49
C GLU A 28 2.96 17.92 15.63
N ALA A 29 3.62 17.06 16.41
CA ALA A 29 3.01 16.40 17.57
C ALA A 29 2.94 17.29 18.83
N GLY A 30 3.45 18.53 18.77
CA GLY A 30 3.50 19.47 19.91
C GLY A 30 4.43 19.02 21.05
N ILE A 31 5.44 18.19 20.77
CA ILE A 31 6.35 17.64 21.78
C ILE A 31 7.75 18.26 21.62
N SER A 32 8.20 19.00 22.62
CA SER A 32 9.54 19.62 22.63
C SER A 32 10.65 18.69 23.14
N ASN A 33 10.31 17.64 23.88
CA ASN A 33 11.28 16.73 24.49
C ASN A 33 11.46 15.44 23.65
N ALA A 34 12.64 15.25 23.07
CA ALA A 34 12.95 14.10 22.22
C ALA A 34 12.75 12.75 22.93
N GLY A 35 13.17 12.63 24.19
CA GLY A 35 12.96 11.42 24.98
C GLY A 35 11.49 11.15 25.31
N ALA A 36 10.66 12.20 25.40
CA ALA A 36 9.21 12.04 25.52
C ALA A 36 8.59 11.60 24.19
N TYR A 37 9.02 12.21 23.08
CA TYR A 37 8.56 11.86 21.73
C TYR A 37 8.89 10.41 21.37
N VAL A 38 10.16 10.02 21.46
CA VAL A 38 10.63 8.66 21.12
C VAL A 38 9.91 7.61 21.96
N ARG A 39 9.71 7.85 23.26
CA ARG A 39 8.94 6.92 24.09
C ARG A 39 7.46 6.87 23.74
N LYS A 40 6.84 8.01 23.42
CA LYS A 40 5.42 8.03 23.02
C LYS A 40 5.25 7.27 21.71
N MET A 41 6.17 7.42 20.76
CA MET A 41 6.15 6.66 19.50
C MET A 41 6.47 5.18 19.70
N ALA A 42 7.43 4.83 20.57
CA ALA A 42 7.79 3.44 20.83
C ALA A 42 6.74 2.66 21.64
N LEU A 43 5.98 3.35 22.52
CA LEU A 43 4.97 2.72 23.37
C LEU A 43 3.54 2.78 22.80
N ASN A 44 3.21 3.89 22.13
CA ASN A 44 1.84 4.19 21.68
C ASN A 44 1.75 4.48 20.17
N GLY A 45 2.86 4.39 19.44
CA GLY A 45 2.82 4.52 17.99
C GLY A 45 2.00 3.40 17.38
N TYR A 46 1.16 3.73 16.41
CA TYR A 46 0.53 2.72 15.57
C TYR A 46 1.59 2.18 14.61
N ILE A 47 1.89 0.88 14.69
CA ILE A 47 2.68 0.20 13.66
C ILE A 47 1.72 -0.14 12.53
N LEU A 48 1.75 0.65 11.47
CA LEU A 48 0.98 0.38 10.27
C LEU A 48 1.75 -0.65 9.43
N HIS A 49 1.43 -1.94 9.62
CA HIS A 49 1.91 -3.00 8.76
C HIS A 49 0.90 -3.20 7.62
N ILE A 50 1.24 -2.76 6.42
CA ILE A 50 0.40 -2.96 5.23
C ILE A 50 0.94 -4.16 4.47
N ASP A 51 0.25 -5.30 4.59
CA ASP A 51 0.53 -6.46 3.75
C ASP A 51 -0.25 -6.35 2.43
N LEU A 52 0.49 -6.17 1.34
CA LEU A 52 -0.05 -6.09 -0.03
C LEU A 52 0.07 -7.42 -0.80
N THR A 53 0.49 -8.50 -0.15
CA THR A 53 0.62 -9.83 -0.78
C THR A 53 -0.69 -10.29 -1.42
N PRO A 54 -1.87 -10.20 -0.75
CA PRO A 54 -3.14 -10.62 -1.35
C PRO A 54 -3.54 -9.77 -2.56
N VAL A 55 -3.18 -8.49 -2.54
CA VAL A 55 -3.44 -7.55 -3.65
C VAL A 55 -2.65 -7.94 -4.89
N LYS A 56 -1.37 -8.32 -4.71
CA LYS A 56 -0.51 -8.79 -5.79
C LYS A 56 -1.01 -10.11 -6.39
N GLU A 57 -1.52 -11.01 -5.55
CA GLU A 57 -2.13 -12.27 -5.99
C GLU A 57 -3.41 -12.02 -6.79
N LEU A 58 -4.29 -11.13 -6.32
CA LEU A 58 -5.51 -10.75 -7.02
C LEU A 58 -5.22 -10.21 -8.43
N ILE A 59 -4.23 -9.31 -8.56
CA ILE A 59 -3.79 -8.79 -9.87
C ILE A 59 -3.31 -9.91 -10.79
N SER A 60 -2.55 -10.88 -10.24
CA SER A 60 -2.05 -12.03 -11.00
C SER A 60 -3.19 -12.90 -11.52
N LEU A 61 -4.14 -13.26 -10.66
CA LEU A 61 -5.34 -14.03 -11.02
C LEU A 61 -6.13 -13.32 -12.13
N GLN A 62 -6.31 -12.01 -11.97
CA GLN A 62 -7.06 -11.22 -12.93
C GLN A 62 -6.35 -11.17 -14.29
N ARG A 63 -5.03 -11.01 -14.34
CA ARG A 63 -4.28 -11.05 -15.61
C ARG A 63 -4.47 -12.37 -16.36
N ARG A 64 -4.52 -13.50 -15.63
CA ARG A 64 -4.80 -14.81 -16.24
C ARG A 64 -6.22 -14.87 -16.82
N CYS A 65 -7.22 -14.37 -16.09
CA CYS A 65 -8.59 -14.31 -16.58
C CYS A 65 -8.69 -13.47 -17.87
N SER A 66 -8.04 -12.30 -17.93
CA SER A 66 -8.00 -11.46 -19.13
C SER A 66 -7.39 -12.19 -20.31
N ASN A 67 -6.26 -12.88 -20.09
CA ASN A 67 -5.56 -13.62 -21.13
C ASN A 67 -6.40 -14.79 -21.66
N ASN A 68 -7.06 -15.54 -20.77
CA ASN A 68 -7.95 -16.63 -21.14
C ASN A 68 -9.12 -16.11 -21.97
N LEU A 69 -9.74 -15.00 -21.56
CA LEU A 69 -10.84 -14.37 -22.28
C LEU A 69 -10.40 -13.89 -23.67
N ASN A 70 -9.20 -13.32 -23.79
CA ASN A 70 -8.65 -12.93 -25.08
C ASN A 70 -8.39 -14.15 -25.99
N GLN A 71 -7.93 -15.28 -25.43
CA GLN A 71 -7.75 -16.51 -26.20
C GLN A 71 -9.08 -17.08 -26.71
N VAL A 72 -10.12 -17.10 -25.86
CA VAL A 72 -11.48 -17.51 -26.26
C VAL A 72 -12.00 -16.60 -27.37
N ALA A 73 -11.75 -15.29 -27.26
CA ALA A 73 -12.18 -14.35 -28.28
C ALA A 73 -11.49 -14.57 -29.64
N VAL A 74 -10.17 -14.77 -29.64
CA VAL A 74 -9.43 -15.09 -30.87
C VAL A 74 -9.91 -16.39 -31.48
N HIS A 75 -10.12 -17.43 -30.66
CA HIS A 75 -10.66 -18.72 -31.11
C HIS A 75 -12.05 -18.55 -31.74
N ALA A 76 -12.98 -17.91 -31.05
CA ALA A 76 -14.33 -17.69 -31.54
C ALA A 76 -14.39 -16.85 -32.82
N HIS A 77 -13.55 -15.82 -32.96
CA HIS A 77 -13.39 -15.07 -34.22
C HIS A 77 -12.88 -15.96 -35.35
N THR A 78 -11.99 -16.91 -35.06
CA THR A 78 -11.42 -17.83 -36.05
C THR A 78 -12.47 -18.83 -36.55
N TYR A 79 -13.40 -19.25 -35.69
CA TYR A 79 -14.43 -20.25 -36.03
C TYR A 79 -15.82 -19.64 -36.33
N GLY A 80 -16.00 -18.33 -36.18
CA GLY A 80 -17.22 -17.59 -36.57
C GLY A 80 -18.40 -17.70 -35.60
N VAL A 81 -18.17 -18.12 -34.35
CA VAL A 81 -19.22 -18.46 -33.39
C VAL A 81 -19.25 -17.39 -32.27
N TYR A 82 -20.32 -16.61 -32.20
CA TYR A 82 -20.60 -15.55 -31.20
C TYR A 82 -19.58 -14.38 -31.06
N PRO A 83 -19.25 -13.62 -32.13
CA PRO A 83 -18.32 -12.48 -32.03
C PRO A 83 -18.85 -11.35 -31.13
N GLU A 84 -20.14 -11.04 -31.24
CA GLU A 84 -20.77 -9.89 -30.56
C GLU A 84 -20.88 -10.07 -29.04
N GLU A 85 -21.18 -11.29 -28.58
CA GLU A 85 -21.27 -11.62 -27.15
C GLU A 85 -19.88 -11.58 -26.49
N ILE A 86 -18.84 -11.99 -27.23
CA ILE A 86 -17.45 -11.95 -26.78
C ILE A 86 -16.93 -10.52 -26.71
N ASP A 87 -17.28 -9.68 -27.68
CA ASP A 87 -16.96 -8.26 -27.64
C ASP A 87 -17.69 -7.53 -26.50
N GLY A 88 -18.91 -7.96 -26.16
CA GLY A 88 -19.61 -7.55 -24.94
C GLY A 88 -18.81 -7.90 -23.68
N LEU A 89 -18.45 -9.18 -23.53
CA LEU A 89 -17.64 -9.69 -22.42
C LEU A 89 -16.28 -9.00 -22.29
N LYS A 90 -15.59 -8.74 -23.41
CA LYS A 90 -14.33 -7.96 -23.42
C LYS A 90 -14.52 -6.56 -22.86
N ARG A 91 -15.55 -5.84 -23.32
CA ARG A 91 -15.82 -4.47 -22.88
C ARG A 91 -16.20 -4.40 -21.41
N ASP A 92 -17.03 -5.32 -20.92
CA ASP A 92 -17.42 -5.36 -19.51
C ASP A 92 -16.23 -5.68 -18.61
N TYR A 93 -15.35 -6.56 -19.08
CA TYR A 93 -14.13 -6.90 -18.39
C TYR A 93 -13.12 -5.74 -18.35
N GLU A 94 -12.94 -5.02 -19.46
CA GLU A 94 -12.09 -3.82 -19.52
C GLU A 94 -12.59 -2.72 -18.58
N LYS A 95 -13.90 -2.50 -18.51
CA LYS A 95 -14.51 -1.55 -17.55
C LYS A 95 -14.22 -1.96 -16.11
N LEU A 96 -14.44 -3.23 -15.77
CA LEU A 96 -14.16 -3.75 -14.43
C LEU A 96 -12.68 -3.59 -14.08
N TRP A 97 -11.78 -3.82 -15.04
CA TRP A 97 -10.34 -3.62 -14.85
C TRP A 97 -9.98 -2.15 -14.60
N GLY A 98 -10.63 -1.22 -15.29
CA GLY A 98 -10.47 0.22 -15.05
C GLY A 98 -10.78 0.60 -13.60
N GLU A 99 -11.90 0.11 -13.07
CA GLU A 99 -12.30 0.37 -11.68
C GLU A 99 -11.34 -0.27 -10.66
N VAL A 100 -10.94 -1.52 -10.88
CA VAL A 100 -9.97 -2.21 -10.01
C VAL A 100 -8.61 -1.48 -10.03
N SER A 101 -8.15 -1.05 -11.21
CA SER A 101 -6.88 -0.31 -11.35
C SER A 101 -6.92 1.02 -10.60
N LYS A 102 -8.08 1.68 -10.57
CA LYS A 102 -8.28 2.92 -9.81
C LYS A 102 -8.16 2.68 -8.30
N VAL A 103 -8.83 1.65 -7.78
CA VAL A 103 -8.73 1.26 -6.36
C VAL A 103 -7.29 0.91 -5.98
N LEU A 104 -6.58 0.17 -6.83
CA LEU A 104 -5.17 -0.18 -6.61
C LEU A 104 -4.26 1.06 -6.56
N ARG A 105 -4.53 2.06 -7.41
CA ARG A 105 -3.79 3.32 -7.40
C ARG A 105 -4.03 4.10 -6.12
N GLU A 106 -5.29 4.22 -5.68
CA GLU A 106 -5.65 4.89 -4.42
C GLU A 106 -5.00 4.19 -3.21
N LEU A 107 -4.97 2.85 -3.20
CA LEU A 107 -4.25 2.05 -2.20
C LEU A 107 -2.74 2.34 -2.22
N SER A 108 -2.13 2.43 -3.41
CA SER A 108 -0.71 2.78 -3.54
C SER A 108 -0.39 4.18 -3.01
N GLU A 109 -1.27 5.15 -3.24
CA GLU A 109 -1.10 6.52 -2.74
C GLU A 109 -1.24 6.60 -1.21
N LEU A 110 -2.11 5.78 -0.62
CA LEU A 110 -2.27 5.66 0.83
C LEU A 110 -1.06 5.02 1.51
N VAL A 111 -0.41 4.06 0.85
CA VAL A 111 0.79 3.37 1.36
C VAL A 111 2.05 4.24 1.24
N ALA A 112 2.08 5.17 0.27
CA ALA A 112 3.21 6.05 0.03
C ALA A 112 3.28 7.28 0.96
N LYS A 113 2.24 7.51 1.78
CA LYS A 113 2.16 8.58 2.79
C LYS A 113 2.52 8.06 4.18
#